data_AF-A0A846CPK2-F1
#
_entry.id   AF-A0A846CPK2-F1
#
_cell.length_a   1.000
_cell.length_b   1.000
_cell.length_c   1.000
_cell.angle_alpha   90.00
_cell.angle_beta   90.00
_cell.angle_gamma   90.00
#
_symmetry.space_group_name_H-M   'P 1'
#
loop_
_entity.id
_entity.type
_entity.pdbx_description
1 polymer ?
#
loop_
_entity_poly.entity_id
_entity_poly.type
_entity_poly.pdbx_seq_one_letter_code
_entity_poly.pdbx_strand_id
1 'polypeptide(L)'
;MINRFIYENSVSYQGYLIIPYVLAIANDIPIYSYKLLSDLGHKGNFHQGENLTGFYTNSIEQIIKVAQSHLYENSDVKSHRDYFKLRYVYDDNLIIIHQEADKFFYDHYKPESLTNIAAPKIFQSEYECINWVKAGLDRAKTKG
;
A
#
# COMPACT_ATOMS: atom_id res chain seq x y z
N MET A 1 0.91 -4.35 18.19
CA MET A 1 0.61 -4.46 16.75
C MET A 1 -0.50 -3.49 16.31
N ILE A 2 -0.62 -2.33 16.99
CA ILE A 2 -1.45 -1.20 16.58
C ILE A 2 -0.62 -0.39 15.57
N ASN A 3 -1.26 0.27 14.61
CA ASN A 3 -0.64 1.07 13.54
C ASN A 3 0.16 0.28 12.47
N ARG A 4 0.12 -1.06 12.47
CA ARG A 4 0.66 -1.87 11.36
C ARG A 4 -0.35 -1.85 10.20
N PHE A 5 0.13 -1.54 9.00
CA PHE A 5 -0.63 -1.67 7.76
C PHE A 5 -0.89 -3.13 7.43
N ILE A 6 -2.10 -3.43 6.98
CA ILE A 6 -2.54 -4.79 6.61
C ILE A 6 -2.55 -4.86 5.09
N TYR A 7 -1.37 -4.91 4.51
CA TYR A 7 -1.18 -4.84 3.05
C TYR A 7 -1.85 -6.00 2.30
N GLU A 8 -2.02 -7.15 2.94
CA GLU A 8 -2.70 -8.33 2.39
C GLU A 8 -4.17 -8.05 2.09
N ASN A 9 -4.77 -7.10 2.81
CA ASN A 9 -6.15 -6.66 2.61
C ASN A 9 -6.26 -5.38 1.79
N SER A 10 -5.15 -4.89 1.22
CA SER A 10 -5.18 -3.67 0.40
C SER A 10 -5.91 -3.86 -0.93
N VAL A 11 -6.65 -2.84 -1.33
CA VAL A 11 -7.48 -2.84 -2.55
C VAL A 11 -7.14 -1.63 -3.40
N SER A 12 -6.87 -1.86 -4.69
CA SER A 12 -6.76 -0.76 -5.65
C SER A 12 -8.14 -0.26 -6.07
N TYR A 13 -8.32 1.05 -6.08
CA TYR A 13 -9.54 1.71 -6.54
C TYR A 13 -9.22 3.10 -7.08
N GLN A 14 -9.61 3.38 -8.34
CA GLN A 14 -9.45 4.69 -8.98
C GLN A 14 -8.06 5.33 -8.83
N GLY A 15 -6.98 4.57 -9.09
CA GLY A 15 -5.61 5.07 -8.99
C GLY A 15 -5.09 5.27 -7.56
N TYR A 16 -5.82 4.75 -6.57
CA TYR A 16 -5.38 4.68 -5.19
C TYR A 16 -5.25 3.23 -4.73
N LEU A 17 -4.31 2.98 -3.81
CA LEU A 17 -4.28 1.79 -2.98
C LEU A 17 -4.88 2.15 -1.63
N ILE A 18 -5.98 1.50 -1.28
CA ILE A 18 -6.62 1.58 0.02
C ILE A 18 -5.93 0.59 0.94
N ILE A 19 -5.33 1.08 2.03
CA ILE A 19 -4.48 0.30 2.93
C ILE A 19 -5.13 0.31 4.32
N PRO A 20 -5.82 -0.77 4.73
CA PRO A 20 -6.39 -0.85 6.06
C PRO A 20 -5.30 -1.02 7.13
N TYR A 21 -5.56 -0.51 8.34
CA TYR A 21 -4.71 -0.73 9.51
C TYR A 21 -5.54 -0.80 10.79
N VAL A 22 -4.97 -1.40 11.84
CA VAL A 22 -5.57 -1.41 13.19
C VAL A 22 -5.26 -0.08 13.87
N LEU A 23 -6.29 0.75 14.07
CA LEU A 23 -6.18 2.02 14.78
C LEU A 23 -6.14 1.81 16.30
N ALA A 24 -7.00 0.93 16.81
CA ALA A 24 -7.13 0.66 18.23
C ALA A 24 -7.68 -0.75 18.47
N ILE A 25 -7.65 -1.19 19.73
CA ILE A 25 -8.32 -2.40 20.19
C ILE A 25 -9.23 -1.99 21.35
N ALA A 26 -10.51 -2.31 21.24
CA ALA A 26 -11.52 -2.04 22.26
C ALA A 26 -12.20 -3.34 22.66
N ASN A 27 -12.07 -3.75 23.92
CA ASN A 27 -12.59 -5.03 24.43
C ASN A 27 -12.17 -6.23 23.56
N ASP A 28 -10.86 -6.30 23.24
CA ASP A 28 -10.25 -7.31 22.36
C ASP A 28 -10.74 -7.32 20.90
N ILE A 29 -11.57 -6.33 20.51
CA ILE A 29 -12.04 -6.15 19.14
C ILE A 29 -11.18 -5.10 18.44
N PRO A 30 -10.54 -5.41 17.29
CA PRO A 30 -9.79 -4.42 16.53
C PRO A 30 -10.74 -3.40 15.90
N ILE A 31 -10.34 -2.13 15.95
CA ILE A 31 -10.98 -1.03 15.25
C ILE A 31 -10.07 -0.64 14.10
N TYR A 32 -10.60 -0.69 12.89
CA TYR A 32 -9.90 -0.42 11.64
C TYR A 32 -10.13 1.00 11.15
N SER A 33 -9.09 1.51 10.50
CA SER A 33 -9.04 2.75 9.73
C SER A 33 -8.29 2.46 8.43
N TYR A 34 -8.09 3.45 7.57
CA TYR A 34 -7.38 3.29 6.31
C TYR A 34 -6.43 4.45 6.00
N LYS A 35 -5.39 4.16 5.23
CA LYS A 35 -4.58 5.14 4.51
C LYS A 35 -4.69 4.94 3.01
N LEU A 36 -4.35 5.98 2.26
CA LEU A 36 -4.36 5.98 0.81
C LEU A 36 -2.94 6.16 0.27
N LEU A 37 -2.60 5.41 -0.76
CA LEU A 37 -1.41 5.64 -1.58
C LEU A 37 -1.86 5.96 -3.01
N SER A 38 -1.51 7.12 -3.54
CA SER A 38 -1.89 7.53 -4.91
C SER A 38 -0.85 7.10 -5.94
N ASP A 39 -1.29 6.66 -7.12
CA ASP A 39 -0.46 6.40 -8.30
C ASP A 39 0.21 7.67 -8.84
N LEU A 40 -0.36 8.85 -8.58
CA LEU A 40 0.22 10.15 -8.91
C LEU A 40 1.33 10.57 -7.93
N GLY A 41 1.62 9.76 -6.92
CA GLY A 41 2.56 10.13 -5.85
C GLY A 41 2.10 11.42 -5.15
N HIS A 42 3.04 12.26 -4.75
CA HIS A 42 2.77 13.57 -4.12
C HIS A 42 1.94 14.55 -4.96
N LYS A 43 1.65 14.24 -6.23
CA LYS A 43 0.78 15.07 -7.08
C LYS A 43 -0.70 14.74 -6.88
N GLY A 44 -1.03 13.60 -6.27
CA GLY A 44 -2.41 13.21 -5.98
C GLY A 44 -2.90 13.83 -4.67
N ASN A 45 -4.12 14.35 -4.67
CA ASN A 45 -4.73 15.08 -3.55
C ASN A 45 -4.78 14.27 -2.25
N PHE A 46 -4.92 12.95 -2.35
CA PHE A 46 -5.05 12.07 -1.19
C PHE A 46 -3.85 11.13 -1.01
N HIS A 47 -2.70 11.44 -1.62
CA HIS A 47 -1.49 10.65 -1.42
C HIS A 47 -1.07 10.67 0.06
N GLN A 48 -0.90 9.48 0.65
CA GLN A 48 -0.65 9.28 2.08
C GLN A 48 -1.74 9.83 3.01
N GLY A 49 -2.91 10.17 2.47
CA GLY A 49 -4.07 10.62 3.23
C GLY A 49 -4.55 9.54 4.20
N GLU A 50 -4.92 9.94 5.39
CA GLU A 50 -5.42 9.06 6.45
C GLU A 50 -6.89 9.36 6.70
N ASN A 51 -7.73 8.33 6.56
CA ASN A 51 -9.16 8.32 6.85
C ASN A 51 -9.86 9.69 6.79
N LEU A 52 -9.98 10.20 5.57
CA LEU A 52 -10.55 11.52 5.30
C LEU A 52 -12.04 11.63 5.67
N THR A 53 -12.71 10.49 5.91
CA THR A 53 -14.11 10.43 6.35
C THR A 53 -14.29 10.48 7.87
N GLY A 54 -13.24 10.17 8.65
CA GLY A 54 -13.34 9.98 10.09
C GLY A 54 -14.15 8.75 10.54
N PHE A 55 -14.53 7.86 9.61
CA PHE A 55 -15.30 6.66 9.92
C PHE A 55 -14.40 5.51 10.36
N TYR A 56 -14.77 4.81 11.44
CA TYR A 56 -14.05 3.65 11.95
C TYR A 56 -14.99 2.47 12.13
N THR A 57 -14.47 1.26 12.00
CA THR A 57 -15.28 0.04 12.09
C THR A 57 -14.43 -1.15 12.50
N ASN A 58 -15.04 -2.17 13.09
CA ASN A 58 -14.39 -3.44 13.38
C ASN A 58 -14.37 -4.42 12.19
N SER A 59 -14.67 -3.95 10.97
CA SER A 59 -14.65 -4.75 9.74
C SER A 59 -13.75 -4.13 8.68
N ILE A 60 -12.76 -4.92 8.22
CA ILE A 60 -11.88 -4.55 7.10
C ILE A 60 -12.68 -4.29 5.82
N GLU A 61 -13.68 -5.12 5.54
CA GLU A 61 -14.52 -4.96 4.35
C GLU A 61 -15.28 -3.63 4.36
N GLN A 62 -15.83 -3.25 5.52
CA GLN A 62 -16.58 -2.01 5.68
C GLN A 62 -15.68 -0.77 5.55
N ILE A 63 -14.49 -0.79 6.16
CA ILE A 63 -13.57 0.36 6.05
C ILE A 63 -13.10 0.56 4.60
N ILE A 64 -12.90 -0.53 3.85
CA ILE A 64 -12.58 -0.46 2.41
C ILE A 64 -13.76 0.13 1.63
N LYS A 65 -15.00 -0.32 1.86
CA LYS A 65 -16.20 0.22 1.20
C LYS A 65 -16.37 1.72 1.43
N VAL A 66 -16.09 2.19 2.64
CA VAL A 66 -16.12 3.62 2.99
C VAL A 66 -15.05 4.39 2.21
N ALA A 67 -13.82 3.89 2.18
CA ALA A 67 -12.74 4.52 1.40
C ALA A 67 -13.07 4.55 -0.10
N GLN A 68 -13.62 3.48 -0.66
CA GLN A 68 -14.06 3.43 -2.06
C GLN A 68 -15.16 4.45 -2.36
N SER A 69 -16.14 4.57 -1.47
CA SER A 69 -17.23 5.54 -1.62
C SER A 69 -16.71 6.97 -1.60
N HIS A 70 -15.80 7.29 -0.67
CA HIS A 70 -15.14 8.59 -0.62
C HIS A 70 -14.35 8.90 -1.90
N LEU A 71 -13.55 7.95 -2.39
CA LEU A 71 -12.79 8.11 -3.62
C LEU A 71 -13.70 8.28 -4.84
N TYR A 72 -14.79 7.50 -4.93
CA TYR A 72 -15.75 7.59 -6.03
C TYR A 72 -16.29 9.02 -6.22
N GLU A 73 -16.54 9.73 -5.13
CA GLU A 73 -17.09 11.09 -5.13
C GLU A 73 -16.01 12.18 -5.28
N ASN A 74 -14.79 11.94 -4.80
CA ASN A 74 -13.79 13.00 -4.58
C ASN A 74 -12.46 12.80 -5.32
N SER A 75 -12.24 11.66 -5.98
CA SER A 75 -10.96 11.34 -6.61
C SER A 75 -10.59 12.33 -7.72
N ASP A 76 -9.35 12.78 -7.67
CA ASP A 76 -8.68 13.59 -8.69
C ASP A 76 -8.01 12.72 -9.78
N VAL A 77 -7.93 11.41 -9.56
CA VAL A 77 -7.30 10.49 -10.50
C VAL A 77 -8.31 10.02 -11.53
N LYS A 78 -8.03 10.34 -12.80
CA LYS A 78 -8.83 9.91 -13.97
C LYS A 78 -8.23 8.69 -14.67
N SER A 79 -7.11 8.16 -14.16
CA SER A 79 -6.36 7.07 -14.77
C SER A 79 -7.14 5.75 -14.67
N HIS A 80 -7.17 5.01 -15.78
CA HIS A 80 -7.74 3.66 -15.85
C HIS A 80 -6.65 2.57 -15.68
N ARG A 81 -5.39 2.96 -15.49
CA ARG A 81 -4.30 2.01 -15.26
C ARG A 81 -4.24 1.66 -13.79
N ASP A 82 -4.26 0.37 -13.50
CA ASP A 82 -4.02 -0.12 -12.15
C ASP A 82 -2.50 -0.21 -11.89
N TYR A 83 -1.92 0.88 -11.37
CA TYR A 83 -0.52 0.95 -10.95
C TYR A 83 -0.18 -0.09 -9.87
N PHE A 84 -1.16 -0.45 -9.05
CA PHE A 84 -1.00 -1.36 -7.91
C PHE A 84 -1.28 -2.83 -8.25
N LYS A 85 -1.41 -3.14 -9.55
CA LYS A 85 -1.72 -4.48 -10.05
C LYS A 85 -0.66 -5.50 -9.63
N LEU A 86 0.63 -5.15 -9.75
CA LEU A 86 1.76 -6.00 -9.37
C LEU A 86 2.25 -5.63 -7.97
N ARG A 87 1.36 -5.72 -6.98
CA ARG A 87 1.71 -5.56 -5.56
C ARG A 87 1.97 -6.91 -4.90
N TYR A 88 2.95 -6.94 -4.03
CA TYR A 88 3.34 -8.10 -3.24
C TYR A 88 3.43 -7.68 -1.78
N VAL A 89 3.08 -8.63 -0.91
CA VAL A 89 3.37 -8.51 0.51
C VAL A 89 4.42 -9.57 0.86
N TYR A 90 5.53 -9.12 1.44
CA TYR A 90 6.58 -10.01 1.91
C TYR A 90 7.13 -9.50 3.22
N ASP A 91 7.08 -10.34 4.25
CA ASP A 91 7.51 -9.96 5.61
C ASP A 91 6.84 -8.66 6.08
N ASP A 92 5.52 -8.56 5.94
CA ASP A 92 4.72 -7.37 6.28
C ASP A 92 5.09 -6.08 5.50
N ASN A 93 6.02 -6.14 4.55
CA ASN A 93 6.36 -5.01 3.69
C ASN A 93 5.51 -5.05 2.42
N LEU A 94 5.15 -3.87 1.91
CA LEU A 94 4.49 -3.71 0.61
C LEU A 94 5.55 -3.43 -0.45
N ILE A 95 5.53 -4.23 -1.51
CA ILE A 95 6.37 -4.06 -2.69
C ILE A 95 5.43 -3.85 -3.86
N ILE A 96 5.57 -2.75 -4.60
CA ILE A 96 4.78 -2.49 -5.82
C ILE A 96 5.76 -2.47 -6.98
N ILE A 97 5.61 -3.40 -7.92
CA ILE A 97 6.42 -3.45 -9.13
C ILE A 97 5.67 -2.75 -10.25
N HIS A 98 6.38 -1.93 -11.02
CA HIS A 98 5.81 -1.32 -12.22
C HIS A 98 6.80 -1.41 -13.39
N GLN A 99 6.24 -1.44 -14.60
CA GLN A 99 7.00 -1.53 -15.83
C GLN A 99 6.94 -0.21 -16.59
N GLU A 100 8.10 0.32 -16.95
CA GLU A 100 8.26 1.50 -17.79
C GLU A 100 9.36 1.24 -18.83
N ALA A 101 9.10 1.50 -20.10
CA ALA A 101 10.04 1.32 -21.21
C ALA A 101 10.79 -0.04 -21.19
N ASP A 102 10.03 -1.13 -21.02
CA ASP A 102 10.55 -2.51 -20.93
C ASP A 102 11.52 -2.78 -19.77
N LYS A 103 11.52 -1.89 -18.76
CA LYS A 103 12.27 -2.05 -17.52
C LYS A 103 11.33 -2.15 -16.33
N PHE A 104 11.77 -2.87 -15.32
CA PHE A 104 11.03 -3.07 -14.08
C PHE A 104 11.65 -2.25 -12.95
N PHE A 105 10.80 -1.52 -12.27
CA PHE A 105 11.08 -0.71 -11.10
C PHE A 105 10.21 -1.19 -9.95
N TYR A 106 10.53 -0.74 -8.73
CA TYR A 106 9.72 -1.07 -7.58
C TYR A 106 9.67 0.06 -6.57
N ASP A 107 8.53 0.15 -5.89
CA ASP A 107 8.39 0.84 -4.63
C ASP A 107 8.44 -0.16 -3.48
N HIS A 108 8.94 0.28 -2.33
CA HIS A 108 9.02 -0.53 -1.12
C HIS A 108 8.60 0.29 0.09
N TYR A 109 7.58 -0.19 0.80
CA TYR A 109 7.03 0.44 1.99
C TYR A 109 7.11 -0.52 3.18
N LYS A 110 7.50 0.03 4.34
CA LYS A 110 7.60 -0.72 5.60
C LYS A 110 6.21 -1.00 6.21
N PRO A 111 6.07 -1.96 7.14
CA PRO A 111 4.79 -2.28 7.77
C PRO A 111 4.10 -1.09 8.46
N GLU A 112 4.85 -0.08 8.87
CA GLU A 112 4.39 1.07 9.67
C GLU A 112 4.56 2.43 8.97
N SER A 113 5.08 2.46 7.74
CA SER A 113 5.33 3.71 7.01
C SER A 113 5.05 3.61 5.52
N LEU A 114 4.38 4.63 4.98
CA LEU A 114 4.18 4.82 3.54
C LEU A 114 5.28 5.66 2.87
N THR A 115 6.44 5.82 3.52
CA THR A 115 7.65 6.35 2.87
C THR A 115 8.27 5.27 1.98
N ASN A 116 8.45 5.56 0.70
CA ASN A 116 9.14 4.66 -0.22
C ASN A 116 10.64 4.59 0.14
N ILE A 117 11.14 3.39 0.41
CA ILE A 117 12.53 3.10 0.76
C ILE A 117 13.25 2.28 -0.32
N ALA A 118 12.67 2.17 -1.52
CA ALA A 118 13.28 1.45 -2.62
C ALA A 118 14.68 2.00 -2.93
N ALA A 119 15.63 1.09 -3.14
CA ALA A 119 16.94 1.43 -3.65
C ALA A 119 16.83 1.70 -5.16
N PRO A 120 17.61 2.63 -5.72
CA PRO A 120 17.61 2.92 -7.15
C PRO A 120 18.21 1.73 -7.91
N LYS A 121 17.35 0.80 -8.35
CA LYS A 121 17.73 -0.38 -9.10
C LYS A 121 16.70 -0.69 -10.18
N ILE A 122 17.20 -1.08 -11.35
CA ILE A 122 16.42 -1.42 -12.53
C ILE A 122 16.57 -2.91 -12.81
N PHE A 123 15.47 -3.57 -13.16
CA PHE A 123 15.42 -5.00 -13.45
C PHE A 123 14.92 -5.28 -14.86
N GLN A 124 15.25 -6.45 -15.40
CA GLN A 124 14.78 -6.89 -16.72
C GLN A 124 13.46 -7.69 -16.63
N SER A 125 13.07 -8.13 -15.43
CA SER A 125 11.82 -8.85 -15.21
C SER A 125 11.26 -8.60 -13.81
N GLU A 126 9.95 -8.75 -13.68
CA GLU A 126 9.25 -8.80 -12.39
C GLU A 126 9.86 -9.85 -11.45
N TYR A 127 10.17 -11.04 -11.96
CA TYR A 127 10.75 -12.15 -11.20
C TYR A 127 12.12 -11.80 -10.60
N GLU A 128 12.99 -11.17 -11.40
CA GLU A 128 14.30 -10.72 -10.93
C GLU A 128 14.14 -9.67 -9.82
N CYS A 129 13.22 -8.72 -10.01
CA CYS A 129 12.94 -7.66 -9.07
C CYS A 129 12.48 -8.20 -7.72
N ILE A 130 11.41 -9.00 -7.69
CA ILE A 130 10.84 -9.49 -6.43
C ILE A 130 11.82 -10.38 -5.66
N ASN A 131 12.60 -11.22 -6.34
CA ASN A 131 13.59 -12.08 -5.67
C ASN A 131 14.74 -11.28 -5.08
N TRP A 132 15.18 -10.21 -5.76
CA TRP A 132 16.22 -9.35 -5.21
C TRP A 132 15.75 -8.62 -3.95
N VAL A 133 14.50 -8.13 -3.93
CA VAL A 133 13.91 -7.46 -2.76
C VAL A 133 13.77 -8.45 -1.59
N LYS A 134 13.21 -9.65 -1.84
CA LYS A 134 13.09 -10.71 -0.83
C LYS A 134 14.44 -11.08 -0.21
N ALA A 135 15.45 -11.32 -1.04
CA ALA A 135 16.79 -11.62 -0.56
C ALA A 135 17.41 -10.47 0.25
N GLY A 136 17.08 -9.21 -0.09
CA GLY A 136 17.45 -8.04 0.70
C GLY A 136 16.84 -8.05 2.10
N LEU A 137 15.53 -8.30 2.18
CA LEU A 137 14.79 -8.39 3.44
C LEU A 137 15.28 -9.57 4.30
N ASP A 138 15.50 -10.74 3.71
CA ASP A 138 15.99 -11.92 4.43
C ASP A 138 17.38 -11.70 5.05
N ARG A 139 18.30 -11.06 4.31
CA ARG A 139 19.63 -10.71 4.84
C ARG A 139 19.56 -9.68 5.98
N ALA A 140 18.59 -8.78 5.96
CA ALA A 140 18.43 -7.79 7.02
C ALA A 140 18.00 -8.45 8.34
N LYS A 141 17.14 -9.46 8.28
CA LYS A 141 16.71 -10.24 9.46
C LYS A 141 17.84 -11.00 10.11
N THR A 142 18.74 -11.59 9.32
CA THR A 142 19.86 -12.39 9.85
C THR A 142 20.96 -11.55 10.51
N LYS A 143 20.92 -10.22 10.34
CA LYS A 143 21.89 -9.28 10.92
C LYS A 143 21.36 -8.52 12.14
N GLY A 144 20.08 -8.72 12.48
CA GLY A 144 19.42 -8.12 13.63
C GLY A 144 19.55 -8.94 14.91
#